data_AF-A0A0D3LLE7-F1
#
_entry.id   AF-A0A0D3LLE7-F1
#
_cell.length_a   1.000
_cell.length_b   1.000
_cell.length_c   1.000
_cell.angle_alpha   90.00
_cell.angle_beta   90.00
_cell.angle_gamma   90.00
#
_symmetry.space_group_name_H-M   'P 1'
#
loop_
_entity.id
_entity.type
_entity.pdbx_description
1 polymer ?
#
loop_
_entity_poly.entity_id
_entity_poly.type
_entity_poly.pdbx_seq_one_letter_code
_entity_poly.pdbx_strand_id
1 'polypeptide(L)'
;MNANDAKSALFLLTTRGLKRRMVSLPLFLLPLFVSAQAPISIGFPDSSLYYCIVGLPKVPELKLQLSLPVSPQFIKTSAIAVAGISLWAVAYEHVDEPMREAGIRYNSSVATNAANIFEPLGRQKYLAPFAGLVFIGGIAAQDNKLMKAGLLATGSILTNAVATHTLKRAFQRHRPSATDENDLFDGPLQATRNRSFPSYHTSTAFAVASSFALVYRDYKYIPPIAYGLATLVGLSRIQHNAHWATDVLAGAVVGYMSTIGVNYLYTLTNNQLKARKKTLLILPSMYPQYTGFSATLTF
;
A
#
# COMPACT_ATOMS: atom_id res chain seq x y z
N MET A 1 -20.97 26.68 38.80
CA MET A 1 -19.73 26.13 38.22
C MET A 1 -18.98 27.26 37.58
N ASN A 2 -17.76 27.54 38.05
CA ASN A 2 -17.03 28.75 37.67
C ASN A 2 -16.33 28.54 36.31
N ALA A 3 -16.18 29.60 35.50
CA ALA A 3 -15.64 29.51 34.13
C ALA A 3 -14.19 28.94 34.07
N ASN A 4 -13.48 28.95 35.19
CA ASN A 4 -12.14 28.38 35.33
C ASN A 4 -12.15 26.86 35.53
N ASP A 5 -13.22 26.28 36.07
CA ASP A 5 -13.36 24.82 36.24
C ASP A 5 -13.65 24.13 34.90
N ALA A 6 -14.42 24.79 34.03
CA ALA A 6 -14.72 24.30 32.68
C ALA A 6 -13.47 24.31 31.76
N LYS A 7 -12.61 25.32 31.89
CA LYS A 7 -11.34 25.39 31.13
C LYS A 7 -10.34 24.33 31.59
N SER A 8 -10.29 24.07 32.90
CA SER A 8 -9.42 23.05 33.48
C SER A 8 -9.86 21.63 33.09
N ALA A 9 -11.18 21.38 33.08
CA ALA A 9 -11.75 20.12 32.61
C ALA A 9 -11.56 19.90 31.09
N LEU A 10 -11.74 20.96 30.28
CA LEU A 10 -11.49 20.90 28.84
C LEU A 10 -10.01 20.63 28.53
N PHE A 11 -9.08 21.31 29.23
CA PHE A 11 -7.64 21.11 29.09
C PHE A 11 -7.21 19.69 29.51
N LEU A 12 -7.77 19.16 30.61
CA LEU A 12 -7.53 17.79 31.08
C LEU A 12 -8.11 16.72 30.13
N LEU A 13 -9.25 16.99 29.49
CA LEU A 13 -9.83 16.09 28.48
C LEU A 13 -9.01 16.08 27.18
N THR A 14 -8.56 17.25 26.69
CA THR A 14 -7.65 17.32 25.54
C THR A 14 -6.32 16.65 25.81
N THR A 15 -5.74 16.83 27.00
CA THR A 15 -4.43 16.23 27.34
C THR A 15 -4.52 14.74 27.64
N ARG A 16 -5.64 14.23 28.18
CA ARG A 16 -5.89 12.78 28.29
C ARG A 16 -6.14 12.14 26.93
N GLY A 17 -6.85 12.81 26.02
CA GLY A 17 -7.03 12.37 24.63
C GLY A 17 -5.71 12.34 23.85
N LEU A 18 -4.88 13.39 23.97
CA LEU A 18 -3.54 13.44 23.37
C LEU A 18 -2.61 12.37 23.94
N LYS A 19 -2.63 12.14 25.27
CA LYS A 19 -1.79 11.10 25.91
C LYS A 19 -2.21 9.69 25.50
N ARG A 20 -3.49 9.39 25.28
CA ARG A 20 -3.91 8.09 24.74
C ARG A 20 -3.47 7.93 23.29
N ARG A 21 -3.62 8.96 22.45
CA ARG A 21 -3.22 8.95 21.03
C ARG A 21 -1.71 8.88 20.80
N MET A 22 -0.87 9.40 21.71
CA MET A 22 0.59 9.26 21.61
C MET A 22 1.10 7.86 22.01
N VAL A 23 0.35 7.11 22.82
CA VAL A 23 0.74 5.76 23.26
C VAL A 23 0.36 4.69 22.23
N SER A 24 -0.56 4.99 21.31
CA SER A 24 -1.00 4.09 20.23
C SER A 24 -0.32 4.33 18.87
N LEU A 25 0.61 5.30 18.76
CA LEU A 25 1.46 5.35 17.57
C LEU A 25 2.29 4.06 17.53
N PRO A 26 2.17 3.20 16.50
CA PRO A 26 3.11 2.11 16.36
C PRO A 26 4.50 2.73 16.30
N LEU A 27 5.39 2.30 17.19
CA LEU A 27 6.80 2.67 17.30
C LEU A 27 7.64 2.39 16.03
N PHE A 28 6.97 2.16 14.89
CA PHE A 28 7.51 1.90 13.57
C PHE A 28 7.59 3.15 12.68
N LEU A 29 7.28 4.34 13.20
CA LEU A 29 7.31 5.62 12.46
C LEU A 29 8.54 6.50 12.72
N LEU A 30 9.62 5.97 13.29
CA LEU A 30 10.91 6.65 13.33
C LEU A 30 11.82 6.18 12.18
N PRO A 31 11.86 6.93 11.07
CA PRO A 31 13.11 7.12 10.37
C PRO A 31 13.45 8.62 10.29
N LEU A 32 14.69 8.91 10.71
CA LEU A 32 15.55 9.94 10.10
C LEU A 32 15.16 11.40 10.36
N PHE A 33 15.46 11.87 11.57
CA PHE A 33 16.21 13.13 11.71
C PHE A 33 17.62 12.79 12.18
N VAL A 34 18.47 12.36 11.25
CA VAL A 34 19.92 12.51 11.41
C VAL A 34 20.28 13.66 10.50
N SER A 35 20.41 14.84 11.09
CA SER A 35 21.04 15.96 10.41
C SER A 35 22.39 15.49 9.88
N ALA A 36 22.67 15.80 8.62
CA ALA A 36 23.96 15.57 8.02
C ALA A 36 25.09 16.04 8.97
N GLN A 37 26.15 15.23 9.04
CA GLN A 37 27.50 15.54 9.58
C GLN A 37 27.84 15.18 11.03
N ALA A 38 27.03 14.43 11.79
CA ALA A 38 27.52 13.80 13.02
C ALA A 38 27.87 12.32 12.77
N PRO A 39 29.12 11.87 12.98
CA PRO A 39 29.42 10.44 13.03
C PRO A 39 28.56 9.81 14.14
N ILE A 40 27.75 8.82 13.80
CA ILE A 40 27.04 8.02 14.79
C ILE A 40 28.09 7.17 15.50
N SER A 41 28.55 7.61 16.67
CA SER A 41 29.29 6.74 17.59
C SER A 41 28.26 5.89 18.33
N ILE A 42 28.17 4.61 17.99
CA ILE A 42 27.47 3.65 18.84
C ILE A 42 28.42 3.37 20.01
N GLY A 43 28.32 4.17 21.07
CA GLY A 43 28.96 3.87 22.34
C GLY A 43 28.14 2.82 23.07
N PHE A 44 28.74 1.67 23.36
CA PHE A 44 28.19 0.77 24.35
C PHE A 44 28.24 1.48 25.72
N PRO A 45 27.20 1.39 26.56
CA PRO A 45 27.23 2.01 27.89
C PRO A 45 28.44 1.52 28.68
N ASP A 46 29.07 2.45 29.41
CA ASP A 46 30.27 2.23 30.22
C ASP A 46 30.19 0.89 30.97
N SER A 47 31.02 -0.06 30.56
CA SER A 47 31.13 -1.40 31.15
C SER A 47 32.04 -1.41 32.37
N SER A 48 32.21 -0.26 33.03
CA SER A 48 33.06 -0.10 34.22
C SER A 48 32.61 -0.93 35.42
N LEU A 49 31.39 -1.48 35.41
CA LEU A 49 30.89 -2.39 36.43
C LEU A 49 31.13 -3.90 36.13
N TYR A 50 31.42 -4.29 34.89
CA TYR A 50 31.55 -5.71 34.51
C TYR A 50 33.00 -6.23 34.49
N TYR A 51 33.99 -5.33 34.37
CA TYR A 51 35.39 -5.73 34.25
C TYR A 51 36.10 -6.07 35.56
N CYS A 52 35.48 -5.81 36.73
CA CYS A 52 36.14 -6.08 38.01
C CYS A 52 36.09 -7.57 38.44
N ILE A 53 35.29 -8.41 37.78
CA ILE A 53 35.06 -9.81 38.23
C ILE A 53 35.78 -10.84 37.35
N VAL A 54 36.12 -10.51 36.09
CA VAL A 54 36.72 -11.49 35.17
C VAL A 54 37.81 -10.77 34.38
N GLY A 55 39.09 -11.05 34.71
CA GLY A 55 40.28 -10.42 34.14
C GLY A 55 40.50 -10.70 32.65
N LEU A 56 39.56 -10.29 31.80
CA LEU A 56 39.65 -10.37 30.35
C LEU A 56 40.32 -9.11 29.79
N PRO A 57 41.20 -9.25 28.77
CA PRO A 57 41.85 -8.11 28.14
C PRO A 57 40.83 -7.19 27.45
N LYS A 58 41.09 -5.87 27.48
CA LYS A 58 40.32 -4.85 26.74
C LYS A 58 40.26 -5.22 25.26
N VAL A 59 39.07 -5.47 24.74
CA VAL A 59 38.85 -5.62 23.30
C VAL A 59 39.03 -4.23 22.67
N PRO A 60 39.83 -4.05 21.61
CA PRO A 60 39.97 -2.76 20.94
C PRO A 60 38.61 -2.30 20.39
N GLU A 61 38.29 -1.02 20.57
CA GLU A 61 37.09 -0.40 20.02
C GLU A 61 37.04 -0.59 18.50
N LEU A 62 36.16 -1.46 18.02
CA LEU A 62 35.91 -1.63 16.59
C LEU A 62 35.08 -0.43 16.09
N LYS A 63 35.75 0.65 15.68
CA LYS A 63 35.10 1.81 15.05
C LYS A 63 34.71 1.45 13.61
N LEU A 64 33.54 0.85 13.43
CA LEU A 64 32.95 0.59 12.12
C LEU A 64 32.45 1.92 11.50
N GLN A 65 33.29 2.58 10.71
CA GLN A 65 32.88 3.75 9.93
C GLN A 65 32.06 3.31 8.70
N LEU A 66 30.74 3.19 8.86
CA LEU A 66 29.82 2.91 7.77
C LEU A 66 29.52 4.20 6.99
N SER A 67 30.35 4.52 6.00
CA SER A 67 30.08 5.60 5.03
C SER A 67 29.16 5.08 3.94
N LEU A 68 27.84 5.17 4.14
CA LEU A 68 26.88 4.84 3.10
C LEU A 68 26.95 5.92 2.00
N PRO A 69 27.25 5.59 0.74
CA PRO A 69 27.24 6.56 -0.34
C PRO A 69 25.80 7.02 -0.60
N VAL A 70 25.47 8.22 -0.11
CA VAL A 70 24.14 8.82 -0.27
C VAL A 70 24.06 9.43 -1.67
N SER A 71 23.58 8.67 -2.66
CA SER A 71 23.37 9.20 -4.00
C SER A 71 22.24 10.25 -4.04
N PRO A 72 22.27 11.24 -4.96
CA PRO A 72 21.16 12.20 -5.12
C PRO A 72 19.80 11.52 -5.36
N GLN A 73 19.81 10.38 -6.06
CA GLN A 73 18.60 9.57 -6.28
C GLN A 73 18.07 8.96 -4.98
N PHE A 74 18.95 8.52 -4.09
CA PHE A 74 18.58 8.03 -2.76
C PHE A 74 17.95 9.13 -1.90
N ILE A 75 18.50 10.35 -1.93
CA ILE A 75 17.93 11.51 -1.22
C ILE A 75 16.52 11.82 -1.74
N LYS A 76 16.37 11.90 -3.07
CA LYS A 76 15.07 12.19 -3.70
C LYS A 76 14.02 11.12 -3.37
N THR A 77 14.40 9.85 -3.43
CA THR A 77 13.50 8.73 -3.13
C THR A 77 13.09 8.72 -1.66
N SER A 78 14.04 8.95 -0.75
CA SER A 78 13.78 9.07 0.69
C SER A 78 12.87 10.25 1.00
N ALA A 79 13.10 11.41 0.39
CA ALA A 79 12.26 12.59 0.57
C ALA A 79 10.81 12.35 0.12
N ILE A 80 10.60 11.70 -1.03
CA ILE A 80 9.27 11.33 -1.52
C ILE A 80 8.60 10.34 -0.56
N ALA A 81 9.34 9.34 -0.07
CA ALA A 81 8.80 8.36 0.87
C ALA A 81 8.37 9.02 2.20
N VAL A 82 9.21 9.89 2.76
CA VAL A 82 8.89 10.63 3.98
C VAL A 82 7.67 11.53 3.75
N ALA A 83 7.62 12.30 2.68
CA ALA A 83 6.48 13.15 2.36
C ALA A 83 5.19 12.35 2.21
N GLY A 84 5.24 11.17 1.57
CA GLY A 84 4.09 10.27 1.43
C GLY A 84 3.60 9.72 2.77
N ILE A 85 4.52 9.29 3.64
CA ILE A 85 4.19 8.80 4.99
C ILE A 85 3.61 9.93 5.84
N SER A 86 4.20 11.12 5.81
CA SER A 86 3.69 12.29 6.53
C SER A 86 2.29 12.67 6.06
N LEU A 87 2.06 12.70 4.74
CA LEU A 87 0.73 12.99 4.20
C LEU A 87 -0.31 11.94 4.61
N TRP A 88 0.07 10.66 4.61
CA TRP A 88 -0.80 9.59 5.09
C TRP A 88 -1.12 9.74 6.58
N ALA A 89 -0.13 10.08 7.42
CA ALA A 89 -0.32 10.29 8.85
C ALA A 89 -1.25 11.49 9.13
N VAL A 90 -1.09 12.59 8.41
CA VAL A 90 -1.99 13.76 8.47
C VAL A 90 -3.41 13.36 8.04
N ALA A 91 -3.55 12.58 6.97
CA ALA A 91 -4.87 12.09 6.54
C ALA A 91 -5.50 11.15 7.58
N TYR A 92 -4.70 10.31 8.21
CA TYR A 92 -5.15 9.41 9.26
C TYR A 92 -5.70 10.18 10.46
N GLU A 93 -5.00 11.23 10.88
CA GLU A 93 -5.40 12.04 12.04
C GLU A 93 -6.64 12.89 11.77
N HIS A 94 -6.80 13.41 10.55
CA HIS A 94 -7.80 14.44 10.26
C HIS A 94 -8.92 14.03 9.31
N VAL A 95 -8.83 12.89 8.62
CA VAL A 95 -9.78 12.53 7.54
C VAL A 95 -10.63 11.31 7.89
N ASP A 96 -10.09 10.32 8.59
CA ASP A 96 -10.78 9.03 8.78
C ASP A 96 -12.12 9.14 9.52
N GLU A 97 -12.12 9.71 10.73
CA GLU A 97 -13.35 9.87 11.53
C GLU A 97 -14.34 10.84 10.86
N PRO A 98 -13.95 12.06 10.41
CA PRO A 98 -14.89 12.98 9.78
C PRO A 98 -15.48 12.44 8.48
N MET A 99 -14.70 11.71 7.67
CA MET A 99 -15.20 11.13 6.42
C MET A 99 -16.18 9.99 6.68
N ARG A 100 -15.93 9.17 7.72
CA ARG A 100 -16.88 8.14 8.18
C ARG A 100 -18.18 8.80 8.64
N GLU A 101 -18.10 9.82 9.49
CA GLU A 101 -19.27 10.54 9.97
C GLU A 101 -20.05 11.19 8.84
N ALA A 102 -19.38 11.79 7.86
CA ALA A 102 -20.01 12.33 6.67
C ALA A 102 -20.74 11.24 5.86
N GLY A 103 -20.11 10.06 5.68
CA GLY A 103 -20.73 8.92 4.99
C GLY A 103 -22.00 8.42 5.68
N ILE A 104 -22.01 8.41 7.03
CA ILE A 104 -23.19 8.04 7.83
C ILE A 104 -24.25 9.15 7.78
N ARG A 105 -23.85 10.41 7.98
CA ARG A 105 -24.74 11.59 8.07
C ARG A 105 -25.45 11.89 6.75
N TYR A 106 -24.72 11.80 5.64
CA TYR A 106 -25.24 12.08 4.30
C TYR A 106 -25.60 10.79 3.54
N ASN A 107 -25.89 9.71 4.27
CA ASN A 107 -26.32 8.46 3.65
C ASN A 107 -27.66 8.65 2.95
N SER A 108 -27.63 8.56 1.62
CA SER A 108 -28.81 8.68 0.76
C SER A 108 -28.94 7.44 -0.10
N SER A 109 -30.17 7.10 -0.50
CA SER A 109 -30.41 5.95 -1.39
C SER A 109 -29.61 6.06 -2.69
N VAL A 110 -29.38 7.27 -3.21
CA VAL A 110 -28.54 7.50 -4.39
C VAL A 110 -27.08 7.11 -4.12
N ALA A 111 -26.51 7.55 -3.00
CA ALA A 111 -25.14 7.20 -2.63
C ALA A 111 -24.98 5.69 -2.37
N THR A 112 -25.94 5.06 -1.70
CA THR A 112 -25.95 3.60 -1.48
C THR A 112 -26.08 2.84 -2.80
N ASN A 113 -26.97 3.26 -3.70
CA ASN A 113 -27.14 2.63 -5.00
C ASN A 113 -25.89 2.76 -5.86
N ALA A 114 -25.28 3.94 -5.91
CA ALA A 114 -24.00 4.15 -6.57
C ALA A 114 -22.91 3.24 -5.98
N ALA A 115 -22.82 3.16 -4.65
CA ALA A 115 -21.86 2.28 -3.98
C ALA A 115 -22.06 0.80 -4.35
N ASN A 116 -23.30 0.33 -4.41
CA ASN A 116 -23.64 -1.03 -4.83
C ASN A 116 -23.29 -1.34 -6.30
N ILE A 117 -23.35 -0.33 -7.18
CA ILE A 117 -22.96 -0.46 -8.60
C ILE A 117 -21.45 -0.55 -8.75
N PHE A 118 -20.70 0.31 -8.04
CA PHE A 118 -19.24 0.40 -8.24
C PHE A 118 -18.46 -0.61 -7.40
N GLU A 119 -18.94 -1.01 -6.22
CA GLU A 119 -18.24 -1.95 -5.34
C GLU A 119 -17.80 -3.26 -6.02
N PRO A 120 -18.63 -3.90 -6.88
CA PRO A 120 -18.24 -5.11 -7.60
C PRO A 120 -17.02 -4.91 -8.50
N LEU A 121 -16.82 -3.71 -9.06
CA LEU A 121 -15.67 -3.39 -9.91
C LEU A 121 -14.35 -3.39 -9.14
N GLY A 122 -14.36 -3.47 -7.80
CA GLY A 122 -13.16 -3.69 -6.99
C GLY A 122 -12.88 -5.14 -6.65
N ARG A 123 -13.80 -6.08 -6.93
CA ARG A 123 -13.64 -7.47 -6.50
C ARG A 123 -12.74 -8.23 -7.46
N GLN A 124 -11.66 -8.81 -6.93
CA GLN A 124 -10.73 -9.66 -7.70
C GLN A 124 -11.46 -10.75 -8.50
N LYS A 125 -12.50 -11.38 -7.94
CA LYS A 125 -13.25 -12.44 -8.61
C LYS A 125 -13.90 -12.01 -9.94
N TYR A 126 -14.13 -10.72 -10.15
CA TYR A 126 -14.65 -10.18 -11.41
C TYR A 126 -13.53 -9.55 -12.26
N LEU A 127 -12.63 -8.78 -11.63
CA LEU A 127 -11.55 -8.10 -12.35
C LEU A 127 -10.47 -9.06 -12.90
N ALA A 128 -10.17 -10.17 -12.22
CA ALA A 128 -9.14 -11.10 -12.69
C ALA A 128 -9.56 -11.84 -13.97
N PRO A 129 -10.77 -12.43 -14.06
CA PRO A 129 -11.27 -12.96 -15.34
C PRO A 129 -11.34 -11.88 -16.43
N PHE A 130 -11.82 -10.67 -16.11
CA PHE A 130 -11.85 -9.57 -17.06
C PHE A 130 -10.46 -9.23 -17.62
N ALA A 131 -9.45 -9.08 -16.76
CA ALA A 131 -8.07 -8.81 -17.18
C ALA A 131 -7.49 -9.93 -18.06
N GLY A 132 -7.77 -11.20 -17.70
CA GLY A 132 -7.39 -12.37 -18.49
C GLY A 132 -8.07 -12.40 -19.86
N LEU A 133 -9.36 -12.08 -19.93
CA LEU A 133 -10.10 -11.99 -21.19
C LEU A 133 -9.60 -10.86 -22.08
N VAL A 134 -9.23 -9.71 -21.51
CA VAL A 134 -8.59 -8.61 -22.26
C VAL A 134 -7.25 -9.06 -22.84
N PHE A 135 -6.45 -9.81 -22.07
CA PHE A 135 -5.19 -10.36 -22.57
C PHE A 135 -5.41 -11.33 -23.74
N ILE A 136 -6.32 -12.30 -23.58
CA ILE A 136 -6.66 -13.28 -24.62
C ILE A 136 -7.26 -12.58 -25.86
N GLY A 137 -8.14 -11.61 -25.66
CA GLY A 137 -8.72 -10.81 -26.73
C GLY A 137 -7.66 -10.02 -27.49
N GLY A 138 -6.66 -9.48 -26.80
CA GLY A 138 -5.50 -8.84 -27.43
C GLY A 138 -4.69 -9.79 -28.30
N ILE A 139 -4.50 -11.04 -27.87
CA ILE A 139 -3.87 -12.08 -28.69
C ILE A 139 -4.72 -12.39 -29.93
N ALA A 140 -6.02 -12.64 -29.74
CA ALA A 140 -6.94 -12.99 -30.83
C ALA A 140 -7.07 -11.87 -31.87
N ALA A 141 -7.08 -10.61 -31.43
CA ALA A 141 -7.15 -9.43 -32.29
C ALA A 141 -5.80 -8.99 -32.84
N GLN A 142 -4.69 -9.65 -32.47
CA GLN A 142 -3.32 -9.23 -32.79
C GLN A 142 -3.00 -7.78 -32.37
N ASP A 143 -3.64 -7.30 -31.31
CA ASP A 143 -3.46 -5.95 -30.77
C ASP A 143 -2.44 -5.98 -29.63
N ASN A 144 -1.23 -5.52 -29.93
CA ASN A 144 -0.13 -5.45 -28.97
C ASN A 144 -0.42 -4.51 -27.77
N LYS A 145 -1.20 -3.44 -27.95
CA LYS A 145 -1.58 -2.54 -26.86
C LYS A 145 -2.59 -3.25 -25.95
N LEU A 146 -3.63 -3.87 -26.52
CA LEU A 146 -4.65 -4.58 -25.75
C LEU A 146 -4.05 -5.79 -25.00
N MET A 147 -3.20 -6.56 -25.68
CA MET A 147 -2.44 -7.66 -25.06
C MET A 147 -1.61 -7.15 -23.89
N LYS A 148 -0.82 -6.07 -24.07
CA LYS A 148 -0.01 -5.51 -22.98
C LYS A 148 -0.88 -5.01 -21.82
N ALA A 149 -2.01 -4.37 -22.09
CA ALA A 149 -2.92 -3.89 -21.04
C ALA A 149 -3.47 -5.06 -20.19
N GLY A 150 -3.95 -6.13 -20.84
CA GLY A 150 -4.44 -7.32 -20.15
C GLY A 150 -3.35 -8.05 -19.36
N LEU A 151 -2.13 -8.15 -19.92
CA LEU A 151 -0.98 -8.75 -19.24
C LEU A 151 -0.59 -7.96 -17.99
N LEU A 152 -0.44 -6.64 -18.12
CA LEU A 152 -0.11 -5.77 -16.99
C LEU A 152 -1.22 -5.81 -15.94
N ALA A 153 -2.50 -5.74 -16.33
CA ALA A 153 -3.62 -5.80 -15.39
C ALA A 153 -3.64 -7.13 -14.63
N THR A 154 -3.47 -8.27 -15.32
CA THR A 154 -3.43 -9.60 -14.71
C THR A 154 -2.26 -9.72 -13.73
N GLY A 155 -1.04 -9.37 -14.17
CA GLY A 155 0.13 -9.39 -13.29
C GLY A 155 -0.03 -8.46 -12.08
N SER A 156 -0.56 -7.26 -12.30
CA SER A 156 -0.77 -6.28 -11.23
C SER A 156 -1.78 -6.75 -10.20
N ILE A 157 -2.87 -7.41 -10.60
CA ILE A 157 -3.86 -8.00 -9.68
C ILE A 157 -3.20 -9.07 -8.81
N LEU A 158 -2.38 -9.94 -9.39
CA LEU A 158 -1.70 -11.02 -8.66
C LEU A 158 -0.66 -10.47 -7.68
N THR A 159 0.19 -9.54 -8.13
CA THR A 159 1.16 -8.86 -7.26
C THR A 159 0.45 -8.07 -6.14
N ASN A 160 -0.64 -7.37 -6.47
CA ASN A 160 -1.45 -6.63 -5.50
C ASN A 160 -2.09 -7.56 -4.45
N ALA A 161 -2.55 -8.75 -4.85
CA ALA A 161 -3.11 -9.72 -3.92
C ALA A 161 -2.08 -10.10 -2.85
N VAL A 162 -0.87 -10.46 -3.26
CA VAL A 162 0.23 -10.80 -2.33
C VAL A 162 0.56 -9.61 -1.43
N ALA A 163 0.76 -8.42 -2.00
CA ALA A 163 1.08 -7.21 -1.24
C ALA A 163 -0.01 -6.85 -0.23
N THR A 164 -1.26 -6.75 -0.67
CA THR A 164 -2.39 -6.35 0.18
C THR A 164 -2.66 -7.38 1.28
N HIS A 165 -2.60 -8.69 0.99
CA HIS A 165 -2.80 -9.71 2.01
C HIS A 165 -1.68 -9.73 3.06
N THR A 166 -0.45 -9.46 2.64
CA THR A 166 0.70 -9.34 3.55
C THR A 166 0.51 -8.14 4.48
N LEU A 167 0.20 -6.96 3.94
CA LEU A 167 -0.04 -5.76 4.73
C LEU A 167 -1.23 -5.93 5.68
N LYS A 168 -2.33 -6.56 5.22
CA LYS A 168 -3.48 -6.86 6.08
C LYS A 168 -3.13 -7.71 7.29
N ARG A 169 -2.27 -8.71 7.11
CA ARG A 169 -1.80 -9.58 8.20
C ARG A 169 -0.82 -8.86 9.13
N ALA A 170 -0.04 -7.92 8.60
CA ALA A 170 0.94 -7.16 9.37
C ALA A 170 0.27 -6.12 10.28
N PHE A 171 -0.70 -5.36 9.76
CA PHE A 171 -1.32 -4.25 10.49
C PHE A 171 -2.54 -4.65 11.31
N GLN A 172 -3.39 -5.53 10.78
CA GLN A 172 -4.61 -5.99 11.44
C GLN A 172 -5.50 -4.87 12.01
N ARG A 173 -5.67 -3.81 11.23
CA ARG A 173 -6.48 -2.66 11.62
C ARG A 173 -7.97 -3.05 11.69
N HIS A 174 -8.67 -2.50 12.68
CA HIS A 174 -10.12 -2.66 12.81
C HIS A 174 -10.89 -1.87 11.74
N ARG A 175 -12.09 -2.37 11.41
CA ARG A 175 -12.98 -1.72 10.43
C ARG A 175 -13.90 -0.71 11.13
N PRO A 176 -14.33 0.36 10.44
CA PRO A 176 -15.26 1.33 11.01
C PRO A 176 -16.69 0.78 11.22
N SER A 177 -16.99 -0.42 10.70
CA SER A 177 -18.19 -1.20 11.01
C SER A 177 -18.14 -1.93 12.36
N ALA A 178 -16.94 -2.08 12.95
CA ALA A 178 -16.72 -2.85 14.18
C ALA A 178 -16.26 -1.98 15.36
N THR A 179 -15.84 -0.74 15.08
CA THR A 179 -15.40 0.24 16.09
C THR A 179 -15.66 1.66 15.59
N ASP A 180 -15.78 2.60 16.51
CA ASP A 180 -15.82 4.03 16.22
C ASP A 180 -14.43 4.67 16.16
N GLU A 181 -13.40 3.98 16.67
CA GLU A 181 -12.04 4.49 16.79
C GLU A 181 -11.16 4.01 15.63
N ASN A 182 -10.43 4.94 15.00
CA ASN A 182 -9.61 4.65 13.82
C ASN A 182 -8.20 4.14 14.15
N ASP A 183 -7.81 4.11 15.43
CA ASP A 183 -6.45 3.82 15.93
C ASP A 183 -6.26 2.43 16.53
N LEU A 184 -7.22 1.53 16.32
CA LEU A 184 -7.16 0.16 16.82
C LEU A 184 -6.46 -0.79 15.81
N PHE A 185 -5.24 -1.20 16.15
CA PHE A 185 -4.41 -2.15 15.39
C PHE A 185 -3.97 -3.32 16.28
N ASP A 186 -4.24 -4.56 15.86
CA ASP A 186 -3.82 -5.75 16.62
C ASP A 186 -2.36 -6.15 16.38
N GLY A 187 -1.75 -5.62 15.32
CA GLY A 187 -0.38 -5.95 14.93
C GLY A 187 -0.20 -7.38 14.38
N PRO A 188 1.04 -7.79 14.07
CA PRO A 188 1.31 -9.00 13.30
C PRO A 188 1.23 -10.31 14.08
N LEU A 189 1.29 -10.27 15.42
CA LEU A 189 1.41 -11.45 16.28
C LEU A 189 0.07 -12.04 16.72
N GLN A 190 -1.04 -11.37 16.43
CA GLN A 190 -2.37 -11.83 16.79
C GLN A 190 -3.03 -12.53 15.60
N ALA A 191 -3.82 -13.58 15.85
CA ALA A 191 -4.58 -14.26 14.81
C ALA A 191 -5.99 -13.66 14.70
N THR A 192 -6.11 -12.34 14.51
CA THR A 192 -7.42 -11.70 14.46
C THR A 192 -8.03 -11.72 13.06
N ARG A 193 -9.34 -11.49 13.01
CA ARG A 193 -10.11 -11.30 11.75
C ARG A 193 -10.11 -9.84 11.29
N ASN A 194 -9.51 -8.93 12.06
CA ASN A 194 -9.47 -7.50 11.78
C ASN A 194 -8.48 -7.22 10.66
N ARG A 195 -8.99 -6.84 9.48
CA ARG A 195 -8.19 -6.65 8.26
C ARG A 195 -8.76 -5.53 7.40
N SER A 196 -8.90 -4.33 7.97
CA SER A 196 -9.35 -3.15 7.22
C SER A 196 -8.22 -2.62 6.33
N PHE A 197 -7.04 -2.35 6.88
CA PHE A 197 -5.91 -1.74 6.15
C PHE A 197 -5.07 -2.74 5.32
N PRO A 198 -4.69 -2.41 4.07
CA PRO A 198 -5.30 -1.43 3.17
C PRO A 198 -6.56 -2.00 2.49
N SER A 199 -7.38 -1.18 1.84
CA SER A 199 -8.59 -1.64 1.13
C SER A 199 -8.24 -2.52 -0.08
N TYR A 200 -8.66 -3.78 -0.05
CA TYR A 200 -8.39 -4.73 -1.16
C TYR A 200 -9.20 -4.44 -2.42
N HIS A 201 -10.44 -3.95 -2.26
CA HIS A 201 -11.28 -3.56 -3.39
C HIS A 201 -10.66 -2.38 -4.14
N THR A 202 -10.21 -1.38 -3.38
CA THR A 202 -9.56 -0.19 -3.93
C THR A 202 -8.24 -0.57 -4.59
N SER A 203 -7.40 -1.36 -3.92
CA SER A 203 -6.08 -1.71 -4.48
C SER A 203 -6.19 -2.53 -5.77
N THR A 204 -7.16 -3.43 -5.86
CA THR A 204 -7.42 -4.19 -7.09
C THR A 204 -7.93 -3.28 -8.22
N ALA A 205 -8.87 -2.36 -7.93
CA ALA A 205 -9.35 -1.41 -8.91
C ALA A 205 -8.25 -0.47 -9.43
N PHE A 206 -7.41 0.06 -8.54
CA PHE A 206 -6.28 0.91 -8.93
C PHE A 206 -5.18 0.16 -9.69
N ALA A 207 -4.98 -1.13 -9.42
CA ALA A 207 -4.06 -1.97 -10.20
C ALA A 207 -4.53 -2.13 -11.65
N VAL A 208 -5.83 -2.37 -11.87
CA VAL A 208 -6.40 -2.43 -13.22
C VAL A 208 -6.37 -1.04 -13.88
N ALA A 209 -6.87 -0.02 -13.20
CA ALA A 209 -6.91 1.35 -13.73
C ALA A 209 -5.52 1.84 -14.16
N SER A 210 -4.50 1.62 -13.32
CA SER A 210 -3.12 2.01 -13.63
C SER A 210 -2.56 1.26 -14.83
N SER A 211 -2.91 -0.02 -15.01
CA SER A 211 -2.45 -0.82 -16.14
C SER A 211 -2.99 -0.27 -17.46
N PHE A 212 -4.29 0.06 -17.51
CA PHE A 212 -4.90 0.69 -18.68
C PHE A 212 -4.40 2.13 -18.90
N ALA A 213 -4.34 2.94 -17.84
CA ALA A 213 -3.83 4.31 -17.92
C ALA A 213 -2.39 4.37 -18.46
N LEU A 214 -1.54 3.43 -18.05
CA LEU A 214 -0.14 3.36 -18.50
C LEU A 214 -0.01 2.98 -19.97
N VAL A 215 -0.80 2.01 -20.44
CA VAL A 215 -0.74 1.52 -21.83
C VAL A 215 -1.42 2.49 -22.79
N TYR A 216 -2.52 3.10 -22.38
CA TYR A 216 -3.34 4.00 -23.20
C TYR A 216 -3.15 5.47 -22.84
N ARG A 217 -2.00 5.84 -22.26
CA ARG A 217 -1.67 7.23 -21.89
C ARG A 217 -1.77 8.24 -23.03
N ASP A 218 -1.61 7.77 -24.28
CA ASP A 218 -1.71 8.62 -25.47
C ASP A 218 -3.17 9.09 -25.71
N TYR A 219 -4.16 8.37 -25.16
CA TYR A 219 -5.56 8.73 -25.18
C TYR A 219 -5.92 9.49 -23.90
N LYS A 220 -5.91 10.83 -23.98
CA LYS A 220 -6.02 11.73 -22.80
C LYS A 220 -7.23 11.48 -21.89
N TYR A 221 -8.31 10.88 -22.40
CA TYR A 221 -9.52 10.57 -21.63
C TYR A 221 -9.45 9.23 -20.88
N ILE A 222 -8.59 8.28 -21.29
CA ILE A 222 -8.55 6.95 -20.66
C ILE A 222 -8.02 7.00 -19.22
N PRO A 223 -6.86 7.63 -18.92
CA PRO A 223 -6.38 7.74 -17.55
C PRO A 223 -7.37 8.36 -16.54
N PRO A 224 -7.98 9.53 -16.80
CA PRO A 224 -8.91 10.12 -15.83
C PRO A 224 -10.18 9.28 -15.63
N ILE A 225 -10.70 8.63 -16.69
CA ILE A 225 -11.86 7.73 -16.56
C ILE A 225 -11.48 6.50 -15.72
N ALA A 226 -10.34 5.86 -16.01
CA ALA A 226 -9.90 4.68 -15.30
C ALA A 226 -9.69 4.96 -13.80
N TYR A 227 -9.00 6.04 -13.46
CA TYR A 227 -8.81 6.46 -12.07
C TYR A 227 -10.10 6.97 -11.42
N GLY A 228 -10.99 7.61 -12.18
CA GLY A 228 -12.31 8.01 -11.70
C GLY A 228 -13.14 6.81 -11.26
N LEU A 229 -13.23 5.77 -12.10
CA LEU A 229 -13.93 4.52 -11.75
C LEU A 229 -13.29 3.84 -10.54
N ALA A 230 -11.96 3.76 -10.47
CA ALA A 230 -11.27 3.18 -9.32
C ALA A 230 -11.50 4.00 -8.02
N THR A 231 -11.63 5.31 -8.15
CA THR A 231 -11.98 6.20 -7.03
C THR A 231 -13.40 5.95 -6.56
N LEU A 232 -14.37 5.77 -7.46
CA LEU A 232 -15.75 5.41 -7.11
C LEU A 232 -15.82 4.06 -6.37
N VAL A 233 -15.00 3.08 -6.78
CA VAL A 233 -14.81 1.84 -6.01
C VAL A 233 -14.32 2.16 -4.60
N GLY A 234 -13.31 3.01 -4.43
CA GLY A 234 -12.82 3.45 -3.12
C GLY A 234 -13.90 4.10 -2.25
N LEU A 235 -14.62 5.07 -2.80
CA LEU A 235 -15.71 5.77 -2.11
C LEU A 235 -16.83 4.83 -1.70
N SER A 236 -17.19 3.84 -2.53
CA SER A 236 -18.17 2.82 -2.15
C SER A 236 -17.78 2.06 -0.87
N ARG A 237 -16.47 1.90 -0.61
CA ARG A 237 -15.99 1.19 0.59
C ARG A 237 -16.16 2.02 1.86
N ILE A 238 -16.04 3.33 1.74
CA ILE A 238 -16.33 4.28 2.82
C ILE A 238 -17.84 4.29 3.07
N GLN A 239 -18.64 4.37 2.00
CA GLN A 239 -20.11 4.37 2.10
C GLN A 239 -20.66 3.11 2.77
N HIS A 240 -20.09 1.93 2.50
CA HIS A 240 -20.46 0.68 3.15
C HIS A 240 -19.88 0.52 4.57
N ASN A 241 -19.30 1.59 5.13
CA ASN A 241 -18.64 1.59 6.43
C ASN A 241 -17.61 0.45 6.58
N ALA A 242 -16.98 0.05 5.47
CA ALA A 242 -16.14 -1.15 5.42
C ALA A 242 -14.66 -0.83 5.61
N HIS A 243 -14.25 0.40 5.30
CA HIS A 243 -12.87 0.86 5.28
C HIS A 243 -12.80 2.34 5.67
N TRP A 244 -11.74 2.69 6.39
CA TRP A 244 -11.37 4.07 6.66
C TRP A 244 -10.87 4.76 5.37
N ALA A 245 -10.92 6.09 5.31
CA ALA A 245 -10.46 6.84 4.13
C ALA A 245 -8.98 6.57 3.84
N THR A 246 -8.15 6.46 4.87
CA THR A 246 -6.73 6.12 4.74
C THR A 246 -6.47 4.67 4.31
N ASP A 247 -7.37 3.73 4.60
CA ASP A 247 -7.30 2.38 4.04
C ASP A 247 -7.49 2.42 2.52
N VAL A 248 -8.40 3.29 2.05
CA VAL A 248 -8.69 3.51 0.63
C VAL A 248 -7.50 4.18 -0.05
N LEU A 249 -6.93 5.24 0.52
CA LEU A 249 -5.74 5.91 0.01
C LEU A 249 -4.55 4.96 -0.10
N ALA A 250 -4.26 4.19 0.97
CA ALA A 250 -3.19 3.20 0.93
C ALA A 250 -3.47 2.10 -0.10
N GLY A 251 -4.74 1.67 -0.23
CA GLY A 251 -5.15 0.74 -1.28
C GLY A 251 -4.82 1.26 -2.68
N ALA A 252 -5.16 2.52 -2.97
CA ALA A 252 -4.87 3.16 -4.25
C ALA A 252 -3.36 3.16 -4.57
N VAL A 253 -2.53 3.50 -3.59
CA VAL A 253 -1.06 3.48 -3.71
C VAL A 253 -0.54 2.07 -3.98
N VAL A 254 -0.99 1.07 -3.22
CA VAL A 254 -0.56 -0.34 -3.40
C VAL A 254 -0.93 -0.85 -4.79
N GLY A 255 -2.15 -0.53 -5.27
CA GLY A 255 -2.60 -0.90 -6.61
C GLY A 255 -1.73 -0.28 -7.71
N TYR A 256 -1.50 1.04 -7.62
CA TYR A 256 -0.63 1.76 -8.55
C TYR A 256 0.80 1.19 -8.57
N MET A 257 1.41 1.01 -7.40
CA MET A 257 2.78 0.49 -7.27
C MET A 257 2.92 -0.94 -7.78
N SER A 258 1.87 -1.76 -7.64
CA SER A 258 1.84 -3.11 -8.21
C SER A 258 1.99 -3.06 -9.73
N THR A 259 1.29 -2.13 -10.40
CA THR A 259 1.43 -1.93 -11.85
C THR A 259 2.81 -1.40 -12.24
N ILE A 260 3.37 -0.45 -11.49
CA ILE A 260 4.71 0.05 -11.77
C ILE A 260 5.74 -1.07 -11.67
N GLY A 261 5.67 -1.90 -10.62
CA GLY A 261 6.56 -3.05 -10.44
C GLY A 261 6.43 -4.08 -11.56
N VAL A 262 5.19 -4.44 -11.94
CA VAL A 262 4.94 -5.39 -13.03
C VAL A 262 5.41 -4.84 -14.37
N ASN A 263 5.16 -3.57 -14.68
CA ASN A 263 5.64 -2.95 -15.92
C ASN A 263 7.18 -2.84 -15.96
N TYR A 264 7.82 -2.60 -14.82
CA TYR A 264 9.28 -2.62 -14.73
C TYR A 264 9.83 -4.02 -15.07
N LEU A 265 9.28 -5.08 -14.45
CA LEU A 265 9.66 -6.46 -14.73
C LEU A 265 9.39 -6.87 -16.19
N TYR A 266 8.25 -6.45 -16.74
CA TYR A 266 7.90 -6.65 -18.15
C TYR A 266 8.96 -6.02 -19.07
N THR A 267 9.34 -4.77 -18.78
CA THR A 267 10.31 -4.02 -19.60
C THR A 267 11.70 -4.63 -19.51
N LEU A 268 12.15 -5.02 -18.32
CA LEU A 268 13.42 -5.72 -18.13
C LEU A 268 13.46 -7.04 -18.92
N THR A 269 12.42 -7.86 -18.76
CA THR A 269 12.32 -9.16 -19.46
C THR A 269 12.34 -8.97 -20.97
N ASN A 270 11.54 -8.03 -21.49
CA ASN A 270 11.47 -7.76 -22.92
C ASN A 270 12.81 -7.26 -23.49
N ASN A 271 13.51 -6.39 -22.76
CA ASN A 271 14.83 -5.90 -23.18
C ASN A 271 15.88 -7.02 -23.19
N GLN A 272 15.88 -7.89 -22.18
CA GLN A 272 16.77 -9.06 -22.10
C GLN A 272 16.50 -10.06 -23.23
N LEU A 273 15.24 -10.32 -23.55
CA LEU A 273 14.84 -11.21 -24.64
C LEU A 273 15.30 -10.66 -26.00
N LYS A 274 15.05 -9.38 -26.27
CA LYS A 274 15.52 -8.70 -27.49
C LYS A 274 17.04 -8.72 -27.62
N ALA A 275 17.77 -8.41 -26.54
CA ALA A 275 19.23 -8.44 -26.53
C ALA A 275 19.79 -9.83 -26.84
N ARG A 276 19.09 -10.89 -26.43
CA ARG A 276 19.47 -12.28 -26.69
C ARG A 276 18.90 -12.85 -27.99
N LYS A 277 18.13 -12.07 -28.77
CA LYS A 277 17.33 -12.50 -29.94
C LYS A 277 16.36 -13.66 -29.64
N LYS A 278 15.97 -13.85 -28.39
CA LYS A 278 15.10 -14.96 -27.95
C LYS A 278 13.64 -14.52 -27.93
N THR A 279 12.74 -15.43 -28.29
CA THR A 279 11.29 -15.21 -28.16
C THR A 279 10.78 -16.02 -26.97
N LEU A 280 10.09 -15.37 -26.02
CA LEU A 280 9.41 -16.05 -24.91
C LEU A 280 7.93 -16.20 -25.27
N LEU A 281 7.53 -17.42 -25.59
CA LEU A 281 6.15 -17.79 -25.86
C LEU A 281 5.52 -18.34 -24.58
N ILE A 282 4.52 -17.65 -24.04
CA ILE A 282 3.75 -18.14 -22.89
C ILE A 282 2.40 -18.63 -23.41
N LEU A 283 2.18 -19.94 -23.37
CA LEU A 283 0.93 -20.58 -23.77
C LEU A 283 0.15 -21.00 -22.52
N PRO A 284 -1.17 -20.77 -22.44
CA PRO A 284 -1.97 -21.42 -21.41
C PRO A 284 -1.84 -22.94 -21.59
N SER A 285 -1.53 -23.66 -20.52
CA SER A 285 -1.49 -25.12 -20.51
C SER A 285 -2.62 -25.65 -19.62
N MET A 286 -3.44 -26.52 -20.19
CA MET A 286 -4.48 -27.23 -19.44
C MET A 286 -4.06 -28.68 -19.31
N TYR A 287 -3.76 -29.10 -18.09
CA TYR A 287 -3.68 -30.52 -17.73
C TYR A 287 -4.93 -30.90 -16.92
N PRO A 288 -5.37 -32.16 -16.95
CA PRO A 288 -6.57 -32.61 -16.23
C PRO A 288 -6.58 -32.29 -14.73
N GLN A 289 -5.43 -31.96 -14.16
CA GLN A 289 -5.22 -31.80 -12.72
C GLN A 289 -4.81 -30.37 -12.32
N TYR A 290 -4.37 -29.54 -13.28
CA TYR A 290 -3.94 -28.16 -13.05
C TYR A 290 -4.10 -27.30 -14.31
N THR A 291 -4.58 -26.06 -14.14
CA THR A 291 -4.46 -25.01 -15.15
C THR A 291 -3.20 -24.20 -14.89
N GLY A 292 -2.33 -24.08 -15.88
CA GLY A 292 -1.07 -23.37 -15.76
C GLY A 292 -0.72 -22.58 -17.01
N PHE A 293 0.53 -22.11 -17.04
CA PHE A 293 1.14 -21.52 -18.22
C PHE A 293 2.39 -22.31 -18.55
N SER A 294 2.56 -22.68 -19.82
CA SER A 294 3.82 -23.18 -20.36
C SER A 294 4.60 -22.02 -20.95
N ALA A 295 5.88 -21.90 -20.61
CA ALA A 295 6.76 -20.87 -21.15
C ALA A 295 7.86 -21.54 -21.99
N THR A 296 7.82 -21.33 -23.31
CA THR A 296 8.83 -21.81 -24.25
C THR A 296 9.73 -20.66 -24.66
N LEU A 297 11.04 -20.85 -24.52
CA LEU A 297 12.05 -19.90 -24.97
C LEU A 297 12.64 -20.41 -26.29
N THR A 298 12.33 -19.74 -27.40
CA THR A 298 12.88 -20.05 -28.71
C THR A 298 14.16 -19.24 -28.93
N PHE A 299 15.20 -19.90 -29.43
CA PHE A 299 16.53 -19.34 -29.73
C PHE A 299 16.68 -19.06 -31.21
#